data_AF-A0A7S4T220-F1
#
_entry.id   AF-A0A7S4T220-F1
#
_cell.length_a   1.000
_cell.length_b   1.000
_cell.length_c   1.000
_cell.angle_alpha   90.00
_cell.angle_beta   90.00
_cell.angle_gamma   90.00
#
_symmetry.space_group_name_H-M   'P 1'
#
loop_
_entity.id
_entity.type
_entity.pdbx_description
1 polymer ?
#
loop_
_entity_poly.entity_id
_entity_poly.type
_entity_poly.pdbx_seq_one_letter_code
_entity_poly.pdbx_strand_id
1 'polypeptide(L)'
;KDSDGREHPTCNCREPKYFSDSPVECEMNKFDDMIALLIDRVPGFTQVIAVDAEFSLLHRCWCLAEIVKTAGTGTPQNTLIHSCDAMDLHYGLLSKLDVRNCQASHKADKDFILSKIPDIDSFNARLQWLIFSKRGIFMKQIKCPRDRVDSAGRIAARVERARARSVNPQEVDLEMSRSGTRTLESFSNADMSVSHTSQDALGVINENASFEAPQDLADHVIVQAML
;
A
#
# COMPACT_ATOMS: atom_id res chain seq x y z
N LYS A 1 9.56 14.99 -14.64
CA LYS A 1 10.29 16.12 -14.02
C LYS A 1 10.76 15.62 -12.66
N ASP A 2 11.89 16.08 -12.14
CA ASP A 2 12.29 15.73 -10.76
C ASP A 2 11.30 16.34 -9.74
N SER A 3 11.52 16.07 -8.47
CA SER A 3 10.74 16.64 -7.36
C SER A 3 10.70 18.17 -7.36
N ASP A 4 11.66 18.81 -8.04
CA ASP A 4 11.79 20.27 -8.15
C ASP A 4 11.18 20.82 -9.46
N GLY A 5 10.54 19.98 -10.26
CA GLY A 5 9.91 20.38 -11.51
C GLY A 5 10.86 20.59 -12.70
N ARG A 6 12.13 20.18 -12.57
CA ARG A 6 13.13 20.20 -13.66
C ARG A 6 12.99 18.97 -14.52
N GLU A 7 13.28 19.06 -15.81
CA GLU A 7 13.29 17.88 -16.67
C GLU A 7 14.46 16.97 -16.29
N HIS A 8 14.25 15.65 -16.26
CA HIS A 8 15.34 14.73 -16.00
C HIS A 8 16.37 14.88 -17.13
N PRO A 9 17.66 15.02 -16.80
CA PRO A 9 18.69 15.19 -17.81
C PRO A 9 18.67 13.97 -18.73
N THR A 10 18.51 14.20 -20.02
CA THR A 10 18.58 13.11 -20.99
C THR A 10 20.04 12.63 -21.06
N CYS A 11 20.26 11.30 -21.02
CA CYS A 11 21.59 10.74 -21.21
C CYS A 11 22.28 11.35 -22.44
N ASN A 12 23.52 11.80 -22.26
CA ASN A 12 24.37 12.37 -23.32
C ASN A 12 25.27 11.33 -24.00
N CYS A 13 24.99 10.04 -23.77
CA CYS A 13 25.75 8.89 -24.26
C CYS A 13 25.81 8.77 -25.80
N ARG A 14 25.19 9.68 -26.55
CA ARG A 14 25.08 9.69 -28.03
C ARG A 14 24.41 8.47 -28.65
N GLU A 15 24.05 7.48 -27.83
CA GLU A 15 23.27 6.33 -28.27
C GLU A 15 21.89 6.79 -28.76
N PRO A 16 21.43 6.32 -29.94
CA PRO A 16 20.09 6.60 -30.42
C PRO A 16 19.03 6.19 -29.40
N LYS A 17 18.10 7.10 -29.11
CA LYS A 17 16.96 6.82 -28.24
C LYS A 17 15.74 6.57 -29.11
N TYR A 18 15.24 5.34 -29.06
CA TYR A 18 14.02 4.96 -29.74
C TYR A 18 12.83 5.18 -28.80
N PHE A 19 11.88 5.99 -29.24
CA PHE A 19 10.69 6.33 -28.46
C PHE A 19 9.47 5.59 -29.00
N SER A 20 8.28 5.92 -28.50
CA SER A 20 7.03 5.24 -28.86
C SER A 20 6.67 5.32 -30.36
N ASP A 21 7.33 6.19 -31.12
CA ASP A 21 7.23 6.32 -32.58
C ASP A 21 8.01 5.23 -33.34
N SER A 22 8.92 4.54 -32.67
CA SER A 22 9.75 3.44 -33.18
C SER A 22 9.44 2.15 -32.42
N PRO A 23 8.26 1.55 -32.60
CA PRO A 23 7.75 0.51 -31.70
C PRO A 23 8.58 -0.77 -31.68
N VAL A 24 9.30 -1.08 -32.77
CA VAL A 24 10.16 -2.27 -32.87
C VAL A 24 11.44 -2.07 -32.06
N GLU A 25 12.00 -0.87 -32.09
CA GLU A 25 13.28 -0.52 -31.48
C GLU A 25 13.13 -0.02 -30.03
N CYS A 26 11.99 0.60 -29.70
CA CYS A 26 11.70 1.14 -28.37
C CYS A 26 11.67 0.02 -27.33
N GLU A 27 12.61 0.00 -26.40
CA GLU A 27 12.66 -1.03 -25.35
C GLU A 27 11.59 -0.82 -24.27
N MET A 28 11.21 0.44 -24.02
CA MET A 28 10.25 0.80 -22.97
C MET A 28 8.85 0.20 -23.17
N ASN A 29 8.45 -0.07 -24.42
CA ASN A 29 7.14 -0.67 -24.70
C ASN A 29 7.11 -2.20 -24.53
N LYS A 30 8.28 -2.85 -24.37
CA LYS A 30 8.44 -4.31 -24.30
C LYS A 30 8.34 -4.86 -22.88
N PHE A 31 8.10 -4.00 -21.89
CA PHE A 31 8.10 -4.41 -20.49
C PHE A 31 7.10 -5.54 -20.19
N ASP A 32 5.89 -5.46 -20.76
CA ASP A 32 4.87 -6.51 -20.60
C ASP A 32 5.39 -7.89 -21.02
N ASP A 33 6.06 -7.93 -22.18
CA ASP A 33 6.64 -9.16 -22.76
C ASP A 33 7.85 -9.62 -21.95
N MET A 34 8.66 -8.68 -21.47
CA MET A 34 9.82 -8.95 -20.61
C MET A 34 9.43 -9.59 -19.29
N ILE A 35 8.40 -9.07 -18.60
CA ILE A 35 7.89 -9.70 -17.37
C ILE A 35 7.34 -11.08 -17.65
N ALA A 36 6.55 -11.25 -18.72
CA ALA A 36 6.01 -12.56 -19.09
C ALA A 36 7.14 -13.57 -19.35
N LEU A 37 8.17 -13.16 -20.09
CA LEU A 37 9.35 -13.97 -20.36
C LEU A 37 10.13 -14.32 -19.09
N LEU A 38 10.34 -13.36 -18.19
CA LEU A 38 11.06 -13.61 -16.93
C LEU A 38 10.31 -14.59 -16.02
N ILE A 39 9.00 -14.45 -15.92
CA ILE A 39 8.16 -15.39 -15.15
C ILE A 39 8.23 -16.80 -15.74
N ASP A 40 8.21 -16.93 -17.06
CA ASP A 40 8.31 -18.22 -17.77
C ASP A 40 9.70 -18.86 -17.61
N ARG A 41 10.76 -18.05 -17.71
CA ARG A 41 12.15 -18.54 -17.85
C ARG A 41 12.94 -18.62 -16.57
N VAL A 42 12.54 -17.90 -15.53
CA VAL A 42 13.28 -17.83 -14.27
C VAL A 42 12.42 -18.44 -13.16
N PRO A 43 12.67 -19.71 -12.80
CA PRO A 43 12.00 -20.33 -11.65
C PRO A 43 12.19 -19.49 -10.40
N GLY A 44 11.11 -19.23 -9.67
CA GLY A 44 11.16 -18.42 -8.46
C GLY A 44 11.37 -16.92 -8.69
N PHE A 45 11.18 -16.43 -9.92
CA PHE A 45 11.27 -15.00 -10.23
C PHE A 45 10.49 -14.17 -9.21
N THR A 46 11.17 -13.15 -8.67
CA THR A 46 10.65 -12.24 -7.66
C THR A 46 11.01 -10.83 -8.06
N GLN A 47 10.01 -9.94 -8.10
CA GLN A 47 10.26 -8.53 -8.37
C GLN A 47 10.72 -7.83 -7.10
N VAL A 48 11.80 -7.07 -7.20
CA VAL A 48 12.26 -6.18 -6.12
C VAL A 48 11.83 -4.75 -6.44
N ILE A 49 11.13 -4.11 -5.51
CA ILE A 49 10.69 -2.72 -5.61
C ILE A 49 11.56 -1.91 -4.64
N ALA A 50 12.58 -1.22 -5.15
CA ALA A 50 13.45 -0.38 -4.34
C ALA A 50 12.96 1.07 -4.37
N VAL A 51 12.38 1.54 -3.26
CA VAL A 51 11.79 2.88 -3.16
C VAL A 51 12.79 3.85 -2.52
N ASP A 52 12.96 5.00 -3.16
CA ASP A 52 13.79 6.11 -2.68
C ASP A 52 13.20 6.77 -1.41
N ALA A 53 13.99 7.58 -0.73
CA ALA A 53 13.58 8.22 0.53
C ALA A 53 12.37 9.15 0.34
N GLU A 54 12.24 9.75 -0.85
CA GLU A 54 11.18 10.67 -1.24
C GLU A 54 9.96 9.96 -1.84
N PHE A 55 10.03 8.64 -2.02
CA PHE A 55 8.99 7.83 -2.67
C PHE A 55 8.66 8.27 -4.11
N SER A 56 9.60 8.95 -4.77
CA SER A 56 9.45 9.45 -6.14
C SER A 56 9.22 8.35 -7.17
N LEU A 57 9.72 7.13 -6.92
CA LEU A 57 9.43 5.95 -7.75
C LEU A 57 7.92 5.71 -7.92
N LEU A 58 7.14 5.85 -6.86
CA LEU A 58 5.69 5.60 -6.91
C LEU A 58 4.95 6.70 -7.66
N HIS A 59 5.58 7.85 -7.90
CA HIS A 59 5.03 8.89 -8.75
C HIS A 59 5.35 8.67 -10.24
N ARG A 60 6.06 7.60 -10.64
CA ARG A 60 6.29 7.26 -12.05
C ARG A 60 5.21 6.30 -12.56
N CYS A 61 4.49 6.70 -13.60
CA CYS A 61 3.35 5.90 -14.10
C CYS A 61 3.77 4.54 -14.66
N TRP A 62 4.97 4.43 -15.25
CA TRP A 62 5.57 3.15 -15.63
C TRP A 62 5.70 2.25 -14.42
N CYS A 63 6.45 2.67 -13.39
CA CYS A 63 6.67 1.88 -12.19
C CYS A 63 5.36 1.36 -11.55
N LEU A 64 4.29 2.16 -11.52
CA LEU A 64 3.00 1.69 -11.01
C LEU A 64 2.34 0.63 -11.90
N ALA A 65 2.37 0.83 -13.22
CA ALA A 65 1.86 -0.16 -14.18
C ALA A 65 2.60 -1.50 -14.01
N GLU A 66 3.91 -1.45 -13.81
CA GLU A 66 4.75 -2.63 -13.59
C GLU A 66 4.41 -3.36 -12.29
N ILE A 67 4.30 -2.62 -11.18
CA ILE A 67 3.93 -3.18 -9.88
C ILE A 67 2.58 -3.89 -9.97
N VAL A 68 1.57 -3.26 -10.58
CA VAL A 68 0.24 -3.85 -10.72
C VAL A 68 0.25 -5.04 -11.68
N LYS A 69 1.01 -4.96 -12.78
CA LYS A 69 1.13 -6.04 -13.77
C LYS A 69 1.73 -7.29 -13.16
N THR A 70 2.85 -7.17 -12.46
CA THR A 70 3.53 -8.30 -11.80
C THR A 70 2.71 -8.86 -10.64
N ALA A 71 1.98 -8.02 -9.89
CA ALA A 71 1.02 -8.53 -8.92
C ALA A 71 -0.13 -9.30 -9.60
N GLY A 72 -0.47 -8.94 -10.84
CA GLY A 72 -1.41 -9.60 -11.74
C GLY A 72 -1.13 -11.08 -11.98
N THR A 73 0.15 -11.45 -12.02
CA THR A 73 0.61 -12.79 -12.37
C THR A 73 0.81 -13.68 -11.14
N GLY A 74 0.58 -13.15 -9.93
CA GLY A 74 0.87 -13.87 -8.68
C GLY A 74 2.36 -13.97 -8.35
N THR A 75 3.22 -13.27 -9.10
CA THR A 75 4.66 -13.24 -8.88
C THR A 75 4.98 -12.53 -7.57
N PRO A 76 5.84 -13.09 -6.70
CA PRO A 76 6.23 -12.43 -5.46
C PRO A 76 6.86 -11.06 -5.69
N GLN A 77 6.52 -10.10 -4.82
CA GLN A 77 7.09 -8.76 -4.81
C GLN A 77 7.71 -8.47 -3.44
N ASN A 78 8.96 -8.02 -3.44
CA ASN A 78 9.69 -7.62 -2.23
C ASN A 78 10.05 -6.14 -2.32
N THR A 79 9.55 -5.36 -1.36
CA THR A 79 9.82 -3.92 -1.31
C THR A 79 10.94 -3.60 -0.34
N LEU A 80 11.90 -2.80 -0.82
CA LEU A 80 12.96 -2.21 -0.02
C LEU A 80 12.66 -0.72 0.11
N ILE A 81 12.65 -0.23 1.34
CA ILE A 81 12.47 1.19 1.64
C ILE A 81 13.73 1.71 2.30
N HIS A 82 14.04 2.98 2.08
CA HIS A 82 15.21 3.61 2.67
C HIS A 82 15.22 3.54 4.21
N SER A 83 14.09 3.91 4.85
CA SER A 83 13.93 3.85 6.30
C SER A 83 12.46 3.87 6.72
N CYS A 84 12.17 3.46 7.96
CA CYS A 84 10.81 3.57 8.52
C CYS A 84 10.37 5.03 8.70
N ASP A 85 11.28 5.94 9.05
CA ASP A 85 10.97 7.37 9.15
C ASP A 85 10.50 7.93 7.78
N ALA A 86 11.11 7.48 6.67
CA ALA A 86 10.66 7.83 5.33
C ALA A 86 9.26 7.25 5.02
N MET A 87 8.99 6.00 5.42
CA MET A 87 7.64 5.42 5.30
C MET A 87 6.59 6.24 6.03
N ASP A 88 6.84 6.60 7.29
CA ASP A 88 5.92 7.37 8.11
C ASP A 88 5.62 8.74 7.52
N LEU A 89 6.68 9.43 7.06
CA LEU A 89 6.57 10.74 6.43
C LEU A 89 5.70 10.70 5.16
N HIS A 90 5.89 9.66 4.34
CA HIS A 90 5.23 9.54 3.04
C HIS A 90 3.95 8.70 3.06
N TYR A 91 3.55 8.12 4.20
CA TYR A 91 2.37 7.26 4.33
C TYR A 91 1.07 7.95 3.87
N GLY A 92 0.93 9.25 4.19
CA GLY A 92 -0.21 10.05 3.75
C GLY A 92 -0.29 10.20 2.23
N LEU A 93 0.87 10.24 1.55
CA LEU A 93 0.93 10.34 0.08
C LEU A 93 0.54 9.02 -0.58
N LEU A 94 0.93 7.89 0.00
CA LEU A 94 0.53 6.55 -0.48
C LEU A 94 -0.99 6.40 -0.57
N SER A 95 -1.72 6.95 0.40
CA SER A 95 -3.19 6.89 0.43
C SER A 95 -3.89 7.68 -0.69
N LYS A 96 -3.15 8.60 -1.33
CA LYS A 96 -3.64 9.47 -2.41
C LYS A 96 -3.07 9.09 -3.77
N LEU A 97 -2.37 7.95 -3.84
CA LEU A 97 -1.72 7.51 -5.06
C LEU A 97 -2.76 7.17 -6.13
N ASP A 98 -2.65 7.86 -7.27
CA ASP A 98 -3.49 7.69 -8.45
C ASP A 98 -2.58 7.75 -9.69
N VAL A 99 -2.67 6.75 -10.56
CA VAL A 99 -1.88 6.65 -11.79
C VAL A 99 -2.07 7.86 -12.73
N ARG A 100 -3.25 8.50 -12.70
CA ARG A 100 -3.56 9.73 -13.47
C ARG A 100 -2.69 10.90 -13.02
N ASN A 101 -2.29 10.92 -11.75
CA ASN A 101 -1.48 11.98 -11.16
C ASN A 101 0.03 11.70 -11.28
N CYS A 102 0.41 10.55 -11.83
CA CYS A 102 1.81 10.17 -11.98
C CYS A 102 2.50 10.86 -13.16
N GLN A 103 3.83 10.83 -13.14
CA GLN A 103 4.72 11.46 -14.10
C GLN A 103 5.34 10.41 -15.04
N ALA A 104 5.66 10.86 -16.25
CA ALA A 104 6.54 10.18 -17.19
C ALA A 104 7.59 11.19 -17.69
N SER A 105 8.69 10.68 -18.24
CA SER A 105 9.68 11.52 -18.91
C SER A 105 9.08 12.25 -20.11
N HIS A 106 8.23 11.58 -20.88
CA HIS A 106 7.48 12.18 -21.99
C HIS A 106 5.97 12.02 -21.79
N LYS A 107 5.21 13.05 -22.18
CA LYS A 107 3.75 13.03 -22.12
C LYS A 107 3.15 11.85 -22.90
N ALA A 108 3.73 11.54 -24.08
CA ALA A 108 3.31 10.42 -24.91
C ALA A 108 3.36 9.07 -24.18
N ASP A 109 4.38 8.86 -23.34
CA ASP A 109 4.51 7.62 -22.56
C ASP A 109 3.38 7.49 -21.52
N LYS A 110 3.06 8.60 -20.83
CA LYS A 110 1.94 8.61 -19.88
C LYS A 110 0.62 8.32 -20.60
N ASP A 111 0.38 8.98 -21.73
CA ASP A 111 -0.83 8.79 -22.53
C ASP A 111 -0.92 7.33 -23.02
N PHE A 112 0.21 6.75 -23.44
CA PHE A 112 0.30 5.34 -23.85
C PHE A 112 -0.02 4.37 -22.72
N ILE A 113 0.56 4.54 -21.53
CA ILE A 113 0.27 3.68 -20.37
C ILE A 113 -1.19 3.79 -19.96
N LEU A 114 -1.72 5.01 -19.87
CA LEU A 114 -3.12 5.22 -19.50
C LEU A 114 -4.06 4.59 -20.54
N SER A 115 -3.71 4.60 -21.82
CA SER A 115 -4.48 3.94 -22.87
C SER A 115 -4.48 2.40 -22.75
N LYS A 116 -3.45 1.81 -22.12
CA LYS A 116 -3.39 0.36 -21.85
C LYS A 116 -4.25 -0.08 -20.67
N ILE A 117 -4.70 0.86 -19.84
CA ILE A 117 -5.49 0.56 -18.64
C ILE A 117 -6.98 0.68 -19.02
N PRO A 118 -7.74 -0.43 -19.11
CA PRO A 118 -9.13 -0.38 -19.56
C PRO A 118 -10.05 0.36 -18.59
N ASP A 119 -9.79 0.19 -17.29
CA ASP A 119 -10.51 0.84 -16.20
C ASP A 119 -9.49 1.36 -15.18
N ILE A 120 -9.31 2.68 -15.20
CA ILE A 120 -8.33 3.37 -14.36
C ILE A 120 -8.77 3.37 -12.89
N ASP A 121 -10.07 3.38 -12.59
CA ASP A 121 -10.54 3.34 -11.20
C ASP A 121 -10.33 1.96 -10.59
N SER A 122 -10.63 0.90 -11.34
CA SER A 122 -10.29 -0.46 -10.92
C SER A 122 -8.78 -0.67 -10.76
N PHE A 123 -7.98 -0.07 -11.64
CA PHE A 123 -6.52 -0.07 -11.51
C PHE A 123 -6.05 0.61 -10.22
N ASN A 124 -6.55 1.80 -9.93
CA ASN A 124 -6.19 2.54 -8.72
C ASN A 124 -6.69 1.84 -7.45
N ALA A 125 -7.89 1.26 -7.46
CA ALA A 125 -8.39 0.46 -6.35
C ALA A 125 -7.48 -0.77 -6.11
N ARG A 126 -7.04 -1.44 -7.18
CA ARG A 126 -6.09 -2.55 -7.09
C ARG A 126 -4.74 -2.09 -6.55
N LEU A 127 -4.22 -0.95 -7.01
CA LEU A 127 -2.99 -0.37 -6.50
C LEU A 127 -3.08 -0.06 -5.00
N GLN A 128 -4.17 0.58 -4.57
CA GLN A 128 -4.44 0.86 -3.15
C GLN A 128 -4.51 -0.42 -2.32
N TRP A 129 -5.15 -1.46 -2.84
CA TRP A 129 -5.18 -2.78 -2.20
C TRP A 129 -3.77 -3.41 -2.09
N LEU A 130 -2.94 -3.30 -3.13
CA LEU A 130 -1.55 -3.80 -3.10
C LEU A 130 -0.68 -3.07 -2.10
N ILE A 131 -0.94 -1.79 -1.84
CA ILE A 131 -0.18 -1.00 -0.87
C ILE A 131 -0.63 -1.33 0.57
N PHE A 132 -1.95 -1.33 0.84
CA PHE A 132 -2.50 -1.29 2.20
C PHE A 132 -3.11 -2.60 2.70
N SER A 133 -3.25 -3.64 1.86
CA SER A 133 -3.78 -4.92 2.34
C SER A 133 -2.85 -5.60 3.34
N LYS A 134 -3.35 -6.59 4.09
CA LYS A 134 -2.55 -7.38 5.04
C LYS A 134 -1.34 -8.08 4.40
N ARG A 135 -1.41 -8.32 3.09
CA ARG A 135 -0.34 -8.91 2.27
C ARG A 135 0.27 -7.87 1.32
N GLY A 136 0.07 -6.59 1.61
CA GLY A 136 0.52 -5.49 0.78
C GLY A 136 2.05 -5.36 0.75
N ILE A 137 2.54 -4.71 -0.29
CA ILE A 137 3.96 -4.65 -0.64
C ILE A 137 4.81 -3.94 0.43
N PHE A 138 4.22 -3.12 1.30
CA PHE A 138 4.90 -2.41 2.38
C PHE A 138 4.74 -3.04 3.77
N MET A 139 3.91 -4.08 3.92
CA MET A 139 3.57 -4.64 5.25
C MET A 139 4.76 -5.24 6.00
N LYS A 140 5.78 -5.75 5.30
CA LYS A 140 7.00 -6.25 5.93
C LYS A 140 7.81 -5.11 6.59
N GLN A 141 7.71 -3.91 6.05
CA GLN A 141 8.49 -2.75 6.45
C GLN A 141 7.81 -1.92 7.55
N ILE A 142 6.48 -1.99 7.68
CA ILE A 142 5.68 -1.37 8.76
C ILE A 142 5.86 -2.11 10.12
N LYS A 143 6.84 -3.01 10.22
CA LYS A 143 7.17 -3.75 11.45
C LYS A 143 8.21 -3.04 12.31
N CYS A 144 8.51 -1.78 12.05
CA CYS A 144 9.43 -1.02 12.87
C CYS A 144 8.89 -0.86 14.31
N PRO A 145 9.69 -1.12 15.36
CA PRO A 145 9.22 -1.06 16.75
C PRO A 145 8.63 0.30 17.19
N ARG A 146 9.02 1.41 16.54
CA ARG A 146 8.44 2.75 16.76
C ARG A 146 6.96 2.81 16.38
N ASP A 147 6.54 2.09 15.34
CA ASP A 147 5.18 2.17 14.78
C ASP A 147 4.11 1.65 15.75
N ARG A 148 4.46 0.71 16.66
CA ARG A 148 3.51 0.25 17.69
C ARG A 148 3.19 1.35 18.69
N VAL A 149 4.18 2.16 19.06
CA VAL A 149 4.04 3.24 20.04
C VAL A 149 3.38 4.46 19.40
N ASP A 150 3.78 4.80 18.18
CA ASP A 150 3.23 5.95 17.46
C ASP A 150 1.80 5.69 16.96
N SER A 151 1.49 4.47 16.50
CA SER A 151 0.11 4.09 16.17
C SER A 151 -0.78 4.10 17.40
N ALA A 152 -0.29 3.59 18.54
CA ALA A 152 -1.02 3.68 19.81
C ALA A 152 -1.22 5.14 20.24
N GLY A 153 -0.19 5.99 20.09
CA GLY A 153 -0.26 7.43 20.36
C GLY A 153 -1.27 8.16 19.46
N ARG A 154 -1.30 7.86 18.16
CA ARG A 154 -2.27 8.43 17.19
C ARG A 154 -3.70 7.99 17.50
N ILE A 155 -3.92 6.73 17.90
CA ILE A 155 -5.23 6.23 18.34
C ILE A 155 -5.66 6.90 19.64
N ALA A 156 -4.77 6.97 20.64
CA ALA A 156 -5.03 7.64 21.91
C ALA A 156 -5.38 9.13 21.69
N ALA A 157 -4.62 9.85 20.86
CA ALA A 157 -4.89 11.24 20.54
C ALA A 157 -6.25 11.45 19.82
N ARG A 158 -6.68 10.48 18.99
CA ARG A 158 -8.01 10.53 18.36
C ARG A 158 -9.13 10.32 19.38
N VAL A 159 -8.95 9.37 20.30
CA VAL A 159 -9.91 9.11 21.38
C VAL A 159 -10.02 10.32 22.31
N GLU A 160 -8.88 10.93 22.69
CA GLU A 160 -8.88 12.13 23.53
C GLU A 160 -9.54 13.34 22.83
N ARG A 161 -9.30 13.53 21.53
CA ARG A 161 -10.01 14.58 20.76
C ARG A 161 -11.50 14.31 20.61
N ALA A 162 -11.90 13.04 20.46
CA ALA A 162 -13.31 12.65 20.42
C ALA A 162 -13.99 12.86 21.78
N ARG A 163 -13.29 12.53 22.88
CA ARG A 163 -13.74 12.80 24.25
C ARG A 163 -13.88 14.30 24.53
N ALA A 164 -12.88 15.09 24.16
CA ALA A 164 -12.93 16.55 24.30
C ALA A 164 -14.06 17.20 23.49
N ARG A 165 -14.50 16.57 22.39
CA ARG A 165 -15.66 17.01 21.60
C ARG A 165 -17.01 16.55 22.15
N SER A 166 -17.03 15.47 22.94
CA SER A 166 -18.25 14.97 23.60
C SER A 166 -18.59 15.69 24.91
N VAL A 167 -17.67 16.51 25.44
CA VAL A 167 -17.97 17.36 26.61
C VAL A 167 -18.61 18.65 26.10
N ASN A 168 -19.94 18.69 26.16
CA ASN A 168 -20.73 19.89 25.96
C ASN A 168 -20.52 20.84 27.17
N PRO A 169 -20.03 22.09 27.02
CA PRO A 169 -19.77 23.00 28.14
C PRO A 169 -21.02 23.58 28.85
N GLN A 170 -22.20 23.00 28.64
CA GLN A 170 -23.44 23.45 29.26
C GLN A 170 -24.06 22.34 30.12
N GLU A 171 -23.41 22.02 31.24
CA GLU A 171 -24.03 21.55 32.49
C GLU A 171 -22.91 21.31 33.51
N VAL A 172 -22.34 22.39 34.05
CA VAL A 172 -21.62 22.34 35.32
C VAL A 172 -22.11 23.52 36.13
N ASP A 173 -23.35 23.44 36.60
CA ASP A 173 -23.77 24.18 37.77
C ASP A 173 -24.89 23.42 38.48
N LEU A 174 -24.76 23.36 39.80
CA LEU A 174 -25.60 22.65 40.80
C LEU A 174 -25.41 21.13 40.90
N GLU A 175 -24.45 20.71 41.72
CA GLU A 175 -24.77 20.04 42.99
C GLU A 175 -23.54 19.98 43.90
N MET A 176 -23.18 21.13 44.44
CA MET A 176 -22.30 21.22 45.60
C MET A 176 -23.18 21.46 46.83
N SER A 177 -23.92 20.45 47.28
CA SER A 177 -24.47 20.32 48.65
C SER A 177 -25.36 19.09 48.76
N ARG A 178 -24.81 17.95 49.23
CA ARG A 178 -25.41 17.18 50.33
C ARG A 178 -24.49 16.04 50.78
N SER A 179 -23.94 16.27 51.97
CA SER A 179 -23.46 15.27 52.91
C SER A 179 -24.50 14.16 53.11
N GLY A 180 -24.05 12.90 53.15
CA GLY A 180 -24.91 11.76 53.46
C GLY A 180 -24.17 10.43 53.39
N THR A 181 -23.58 10.02 54.51
CA THR A 181 -23.06 8.68 54.77
C THR A 181 -24.15 7.61 54.61
N ARG A 182 -23.86 6.47 53.95
CA ARG A 182 -24.22 5.11 54.42
C ARG A 182 -23.80 3.97 53.47
N THR A 183 -23.01 3.06 54.05
CA THR A 183 -23.05 1.58 53.99
C THR A 183 -23.32 0.83 52.69
N LEU A 184 -22.33 -0.02 52.35
CA LEU A 184 -22.44 -1.45 51.99
C LEU A 184 -23.87 -2.01 51.88
N GLU A 185 -24.22 -2.52 50.71
CA GLU A 185 -24.84 -3.84 50.60
C GLU A 185 -24.62 -4.46 49.21
N SER A 186 -24.13 -5.69 49.28
CA SER A 186 -24.02 -6.70 48.23
C SER A 186 -25.39 -7.11 47.70
N PHE A 187 -25.55 -7.23 46.38
CA PHE A 187 -26.50 -8.17 45.82
C PHE A 187 -25.96 -8.85 44.56
N SER A 188 -26.15 -10.15 44.58
CA SER A 188 -25.71 -11.19 43.67
C SER A 188 -26.77 -11.54 42.63
N ASN A 189 -26.27 -12.10 41.51
CA ASN A 189 -26.84 -13.18 40.69
C ASN A 189 -27.94 -12.92 39.65
N ALA A 190 -27.90 -13.85 38.69
CA ALA A 190 -28.83 -14.23 37.62
C ALA A 190 -28.65 -13.44 36.31
N ASP A 191 -27.99 -13.96 35.28
CA ASP A 191 -28.30 -15.16 34.48
C ASP A 191 -29.60 -14.97 33.66
N MET A 192 -29.45 -14.75 32.36
CA MET A 192 -30.53 -14.90 31.40
C MET A 192 -29.96 -15.27 30.03
N SER A 193 -29.98 -16.57 29.77
CA SER A 193 -29.84 -17.17 28.45
C SER A 193 -31.21 -17.23 27.77
N VAL A 194 -31.32 -16.82 26.51
CA VAL A 194 -32.26 -17.39 25.53
C VAL A 194 -31.66 -17.33 24.12
N SER A 195 -31.86 -18.44 23.44
CA SER A 195 -31.41 -18.96 22.15
C SER A 195 -32.17 -18.49 20.90
N HIS A 196 -31.52 -18.69 19.74
CA HIS A 196 -32.07 -19.10 18.42
C HIS A 196 -32.89 -18.03 17.63
N THR A 197 -32.88 -17.91 16.30
CA THR A 197 -32.35 -18.66 15.13
C THR A 197 -32.58 -17.81 13.86
N SER A 198 -31.96 -18.23 12.75
CA SER A 198 -32.13 -17.90 11.31
C SER A 198 -30.85 -17.31 10.73
N GLN A 199 -29.94 -18.09 10.14
CA GLN A 199 -30.02 -18.92 8.91
C GLN A 199 -30.50 -18.16 7.67
N ASP A 200 -29.52 -17.86 6.82
CA ASP A 200 -29.46 -17.97 5.35
C ASP A 200 -28.68 -16.78 4.79
N ALA A 201 -27.76 -16.86 3.82
CA ALA A 201 -27.03 -17.92 3.14
C ALA A 201 -25.97 -17.17 2.28
N LEU A 202 -24.93 -17.88 1.85
CA LEU A 202 -24.12 -17.68 0.62
C LEU A 202 -22.61 -17.71 0.88
N GLY A 203 -21.99 -18.74 0.31
CA GLY A 203 -20.72 -18.56 -0.42
C GLY A 203 -19.46 -19.03 0.29
N VAL A 204 -19.31 -20.35 0.37
CA VAL A 204 -18.09 -21.10 0.70
C VAL A 204 -16.84 -20.51 0.00
N ILE A 205 -15.84 -20.08 0.78
CA ILE A 205 -14.46 -19.94 0.31
C ILE A 205 -13.66 -21.05 0.98
N ASN A 206 -13.10 -21.94 0.16
CA ASN A 206 -12.32 -23.09 0.60
C ASN A 206 -10.95 -22.63 1.13
N GLU A 207 -10.82 -22.50 2.44
CA GLU A 207 -9.54 -22.30 3.13
C GLU A 207 -8.84 -23.65 3.32
N ASN A 208 -8.18 -24.16 2.27
CA ASN A 208 -7.19 -25.24 2.39
C ASN A 208 -6.28 -25.25 1.16
N ALA A 209 -5.32 -24.34 1.14
CA ALA A 209 -4.13 -24.47 0.32
C ALA A 209 -2.91 -24.23 1.22
N SER A 210 -2.48 -25.31 1.85
CA SER A 210 -1.20 -25.43 2.55
C SER A 210 -0.09 -25.23 1.52
N PHE A 211 0.57 -24.07 1.54
CA PHE A 211 1.75 -23.83 0.74
C PHE A 211 2.98 -24.07 1.63
N GLU A 212 3.55 -25.28 1.53
CA GLU A 212 4.86 -25.58 2.09
C GLU A 212 5.92 -24.83 1.27
N ALA A 213 6.74 -24.03 1.95
CA ALA A 213 7.82 -23.27 1.33
C ALA A 213 9.03 -24.19 1.05
N PRO A 214 9.60 -24.21 -0.16
CA PRO A 214 10.88 -24.86 -0.39
C PRO A 214 12.00 -24.09 0.31
N GLN A 215 12.74 -24.79 1.17
CA GLN A 215 14.04 -24.34 1.69
C GLN A 215 15.11 -24.60 0.64
N ASP A 216 15.25 -23.72 -0.35
CA ASP A 216 16.53 -23.36 -0.98
C ASP A 216 16.26 -22.40 -2.14
N LEU A 217 16.73 -21.16 -2.05
CA LEU A 217 17.01 -20.33 -3.22
C LEU A 217 17.95 -19.20 -2.81
N ALA A 218 19.20 -19.57 -2.58
CA ALA A 218 20.30 -18.65 -2.84
C ALA A 218 20.49 -18.55 -4.35
N ASP A 219 20.81 -17.34 -4.79
CA ASP A 219 21.23 -16.93 -6.13
C ASP A 219 20.14 -16.52 -7.13
N HIS A 220 20.34 -15.31 -7.66
CA HIS A 220 19.56 -14.56 -8.65
C HIS A 220 18.48 -13.60 -8.12
N VAL A 221 18.91 -12.64 -7.31
CA VAL A 221 18.19 -11.36 -7.13
C VAL A 221 18.58 -10.42 -8.28
N ILE A 222 17.67 -10.22 -9.24
CA ILE A 222 17.81 -9.15 -10.23
C ILE A 222 17.19 -7.89 -9.61
N VAL A 223 18.04 -6.93 -9.23
CA VAL A 223 17.62 -5.60 -8.78
C VAL A 223 17.44 -4.73 -10.03
N GLN A 224 16.20 -4.43 -10.39
CA GLN A 224 15.94 -3.47 -11.46
C GLN A 224 15.94 -2.06 -10.85
N ALA A 225 17.07 -1.36 -10.98
CA ALA A 225 17.16 0.07 -10.74
C ALA A 225 16.69 0.79 -12.01
N MET A 226 15.53 1.43 -11.97
CA MET A 226 15.06 2.27 -13.08
C MET A 226 15.65 3.68 -12.95
N LEU A 227 16.57 4.01 -13.87
CA LEU A 227 17.11 5.35 -14.08
C LEU A 227 16.04 6.37 -14.48
#